data_AF-A0A6I3G0G5-F1
#
_entry.id   AF-A0A6I3G0G5-F1
#
_cell.length_a   1.000
_cell.length_b   1.000
_cell.length_c   1.000
_cell.angle_alpha   90.00
_cell.angle_beta   90.00
_cell.angle_gamma   90.00
#
_symmetry.space_group_name_H-M   'P 1'
#
loop_
_entity.id
_entity.type
_entity.pdbx_description
1 polymer ?
#
loop_
_entity_poly.entity_id
_entity_poly.type
_entity_poly.pdbx_seq_one_letter_code
_entity_poly.pdbx_strand_id
1 'polypeptide(L)'
;MFKRLTLALAFTLPISLISPLKAHATLIPPTFQFTGAGYGHGVGMSQMGARSKALAGESAASILSFYYKDVALETVDDTKILRVNIGHQLTSARMLTRTQGATMQIFSGDIGDAQGLQPLAIIPAMSSLNFSVLGSTVIPSITTGKNSSSIPSNRVFTVRWSGTRYLAGVDGIMSLSHANRKSNFRYGQVQVRAIKAGSLGFRLAITNTVRLADEYLWGVSEMPSFWPTAALEAQAIASRTYALSKAGVIRSACDCDLYGEITDQKFLGHAKEIEKKWGVVWKAAVTNTAGLVLTQAGKPITAWFGSSSGGITETALNAWGSERAFTHSVEDAASLDPVLNPNFYKWDRSITQSIVATAFLLPDVVNLEILTRNPSGTVGMIRATASNGRQISIRGETFRSRTKIPSAYFNLVGVQNAVEPAPSPSS
;
A
#
# COMPACT_ATOMS: atom_id res chain seq x y z
N MET A 1 -15.48 26.48 -101.44
CA MET A 1 -16.55 25.50 -101.15
C MET A 1 -16.00 24.46 -100.17
N PHE A 2 -16.88 23.88 -99.34
CA PHE A 2 -16.66 22.92 -98.25
C PHE A 2 -16.30 23.45 -96.84
N LYS A 3 -17.38 23.74 -96.09
CA LYS A 3 -17.49 23.59 -94.63
C LYS A 3 -17.33 22.11 -94.23
N ARG A 4 -16.63 21.81 -93.12
CA ARG A 4 -16.87 20.64 -92.25
C ARG A 4 -16.53 21.03 -90.80
N LEU A 5 -17.54 21.33 -89.99
CA LEU A 5 -18.17 20.45 -88.98
C LEU A 5 -17.24 20.13 -87.80
N THR A 6 -17.32 20.94 -86.75
CA THR A 6 -16.84 20.65 -85.39
C THR A 6 -17.75 19.62 -84.73
N LEU A 7 -17.23 18.42 -84.47
CA LEU A 7 -17.89 17.39 -83.67
C LEU A 7 -17.53 17.62 -82.20
N ALA A 8 -18.48 18.05 -81.38
CA ALA A 8 -18.31 18.15 -79.94
C ALA A 8 -18.42 16.75 -79.31
N LEU A 9 -17.34 16.26 -78.73
CA LEU A 9 -17.30 14.99 -78.00
C LEU A 9 -17.88 15.22 -76.59
N ALA A 10 -19.07 14.69 -76.33
CA ALA A 10 -19.66 14.67 -74.98
C ALA A 10 -18.96 13.59 -74.15
N PHE A 11 -18.12 13.99 -73.19
CA PHE A 11 -17.56 13.10 -72.18
C PHE A 11 -18.62 12.83 -71.10
N THR A 12 -19.20 11.63 -71.10
CA THR A 12 -20.00 11.13 -69.98
C THR A 12 -19.06 10.62 -68.88
N LEU A 13 -18.92 11.38 -67.80
CA LEU A 13 -18.19 10.96 -66.61
C LEU A 13 -19.01 9.90 -65.87
N PRO A 14 -18.48 8.70 -65.58
CA PRO A 14 -19.19 7.74 -64.74
C PRO A 14 -19.17 8.25 -63.29
N ILE A 15 -20.34 8.62 -62.77
CA ILE A 15 -20.53 8.87 -61.33
C ILE A 15 -20.37 7.51 -60.63
N SER A 16 -19.15 7.23 -60.16
CA SER A 16 -18.93 6.13 -59.23
C SER A 16 -19.67 6.47 -57.93
N LEU A 17 -20.69 5.68 -57.62
CA LEU A 17 -21.33 5.65 -56.30
C LEU A 17 -20.27 5.25 -55.27
N ILE A 18 -19.62 6.25 -54.66
CA ILE A 18 -18.81 6.05 -53.46
C ILE A 18 -19.80 5.63 -52.37
N SER A 19 -19.86 4.33 -52.09
CA SER A 19 -20.55 3.85 -50.90
C SER A 19 -19.87 4.50 -49.69
N PRO A 20 -20.61 5.17 -48.79
CA PRO A 20 -19.99 5.72 -47.59
C PRO A 20 -19.35 4.56 -46.84
N LEU A 21 -18.05 4.67 -46.53
CA LEU A 21 -17.39 3.79 -45.58
C LEU A 21 -18.28 3.74 -44.34
N LYS A 22 -18.86 2.57 -44.06
CA LYS A 22 -19.54 2.34 -42.78
C LYS A 22 -18.49 2.51 -41.70
N ALA A 23 -18.45 3.70 -41.08
CA ALA A 23 -17.73 3.92 -39.85
C ALA A 23 -18.37 2.98 -38.82
N HIS A 24 -17.74 1.82 -38.59
CA HIS A 24 -18.12 0.97 -37.49
C HIS A 24 -17.66 1.70 -36.24
N ALA A 25 -18.60 2.36 -35.56
CA ALA A 25 -18.36 2.91 -34.24
C ALA A 25 -17.84 1.76 -33.37
N THR A 26 -16.55 1.80 -33.03
CA THR A 26 -15.97 0.77 -32.17
C THR A 26 -16.62 0.94 -30.80
N LEU A 27 -17.40 -0.07 -30.39
CA LEU A 27 -18.06 -0.04 -29.09
C LEU A 27 -16.98 -0.01 -28.00
N ILE A 28 -16.93 1.09 -27.25
CA ILE A 28 -16.05 1.23 -26.09
C ILE A 28 -16.77 0.60 -24.89
N PRO A 29 -16.22 -0.46 -24.30
CA PRO A 29 -16.87 -1.15 -23.20
C PRO A 29 -16.92 -0.27 -21.95
N PRO A 30 -18.03 -0.20 -21.22
CA PRO A 30 -18.11 0.58 -19.98
C PRO A 30 -17.37 -0.08 -18.82
N THR A 31 -17.24 -1.41 -18.83
CA THR A 31 -16.56 -2.20 -17.80
C THR A 31 -15.84 -3.42 -18.37
N PHE A 32 -14.87 -3.94 -17.61
CA PHE A 32 -14.13 -5.17 -17.88
C PHE A 32 -14.28 -6.13 -16.70
N GLN A 33 -14.57 -7.40 -16.98
CA GLN A 33 -14.83 -8.42 -15.97
C GLN A 33 -13.65 -9.36 -15.78
N PHE A 34 -13.29 -9.60 -14.53
CA PHE A 34 -12.15 -10.40 -14.10
C PHE A 34 -12.58 -11.45 -13.09
N THR A 35 -12.08 -12.67 -13.25
CA THR A 35 -12.09 -13.70 -12.21
C THR A 35 -10.66 -13.97 -11.76
N GLY A 36 -10.46 -14.39 -10.51
CA GLY A 36 -9.13 -14.77 -10.04
C GLY A 36 -9.12 -15.38 -8.66
N ALA A 37 -7.93 -15.54 -8.11
CA ALA A 37 -7.68 -16.02 -6.75
C ALA A 37 -6.54 -15.25 -6.09
N GLY A 38 -6.40 -15.38 -4.77
CA GLY A 38 -5.37 -14.69 -3.98
C GLY A 38 -5.60 -13.20 -3.77
N TYR A 39 -4.80 -12.63 -2.88
CA TYR A 39 -4.82 -11.20 -2.54
C TYR A 39 -3.42 -10.69 -2.21
N GLY A 40 -2.98 -9.68 -2.95
CA GLY A 40 -1.63 -9.13 -2.84
C GLY A 40 -0.77 -9.43 -4.07
N HIS A 41 0.53 -9.19 -3.94
CA HIS A 41 1.51 -9.36 -5.01
C HIS A 41 2.03 -10.81 -5.14
N GLY A 42 1.76 -11.67 -4.14
CA GLY A 42 2.11 -13.10 -4.17
C GLY A 42 3.61 -13.41 -4.03
N VAL A 43 4.47 -12.43 -3.80
CA VAL A 43 5.93 -12.59 -3.66
C VAL A 43 6.33 -12.83 -2.21
N GLY A 44 7.17 -13.83 -1.96
CA GLY A 44 7.65 -14.19 -0.63
C GLY A 44 6.60 -14.96 0.19
N MET A 45 6.55 -14.72 1.50
CA MET A 45 5.70 -15.52 2.40
C MET A 45 4.21 -15.25 2.19
N SER A 46 3.44 -16.30 1.90
CA SER A 46 1.98 -16.27 1.94
C SER A 46 1.50 -16.36 3.38
N GLN A 47 0.68 -15.41 3.83
CA GLN A 47 0.12 -15.44 5.18
C GLN A 47 -0.83 -16.64 5.35
N MET A 48 -1.70 -16.92 4.37
CA MET A 48 -2.57 -18.10 4.41
C MET A 48 -1.78 -19.41 4.42
N GLY A 49 -0.71 -19.48 3.62
CA GLY A 49 0.17 -20.64 3.62
C GLY A 49 0.95 -20.81 4.93
N ALA A 50 1.49 -19.73 5.50
CA ALA A 50 2.13 -19.73 6.82
C ALA A 50 1.17 -20.20 7.92
N ARG A 51 -0.10 -19.76 7.87
CA ARG A 51 -1.15 -20.25 8.77
C ARG A 51 -1.37 -21.75 8.64
N SER A 52 -1.52 -22.25 7.41
CA SER A 52 -1.72 -23.67 7.15
C SER A 52 -0.55 -24.52 7.65
N LYS A 53 0.68 -24.10 7.36
CA LYS A 53 1.90 -24.78 7.84
C LYS A 53 2.00 -24.79 9.36
N ALA A 54 1.67 -23.67 10.02
CA ALA A 54 1.64 -23.62 11.47
C ALA A 54 0.54 -24.53 12.08
N LEU A 55 -0.63 -24.65 11.44
CA LEU A 55 -1.66 -25.63 11.83
C LEU A 55 -1.19 -27.08 11.65
N ALA A 56 -0.30 -27.34 10.69
CA ALA A 56 0.35 -28.63 10.50
C ALA A 56 1.52 -28.89 11.47
N GLY A 57 1.80 -27.97 12.40
CA GLY A 57 2.84 -28.12 13.43
C GLY A 57 4.24 -27.65 13.00
N GLU A 58 4.38 -26.99 11.85
CA GLU A 58 5.67 -26.43 11.43
C GLU A 58 6.10 -25.25 12.32
N SER A 59 7.40 -25.15 12.59
CA SER A 59 7.98 -24.03 13.33
C SER A 59 8.08 -22.76 12.46
N ALA A 60 8.22 -21.60 13.09
CA ALA A 60 8.44 -20.33 12.38
C ALA A 60 9.66 -20.40 11.44
N ALA A 61 10.75 -21.04 11.88
CA ALA A 61 11.96 -21.22 11.06
C ALA A 61 11.68 -22.08 9.81
N SER A 62 10.94 -23.19 9.97
CA SER A 62 10.53 -24.05 8.84
C SER A 62 9.70 -23.25 7.83
N ILE A 63 8.68 -22.54 8.32
CA ILE A 63 7.80 -21.69 7.50
C ILE A 63 8.63 -20.67 6.69
N LEU A 64 9.55 -19.95 7.33
CA LEU A 64 10.37 -18.96 6.65
C LEU A 64 11.33 -19.59 5.63
N SER A 65 11.99 -20.70 5.98
CA SER A 65 12.90 -21.42 5.07
C SER A 65 12.20 -21.98 3.83
N PHE A 66 10.89 -22.26 3.94
CA PHE A 66 10.08 -22.68 2.80
C PHE A 66 9.86 -21.54 1.80
N TYR A 67 9.61 -20.32 2.28
CA TYR A 67 9.29 -19.18 1.41
C TYR A 67 10.49 -18.35 0.94
N TYR A 68 11.59 -18.37 1.69
CA TYR A 68 12.79 -17.59 1.39
C TYR A 68 13.97 -18.51 1.12
N LYS A 69 14.59 -18.33 -0.04
CA LYS A 69 15.70 -19.17 -0.52
C LYS A 69 17.05 -18.61 -0.11
N ASP A 70 18.01 -19.48 0.18
CA ASP A 70 19.41 -19.09 0.36
C ASP A 70 19.58 -17.94 1.38
N VAL A 71 18.81 -18.01 2.47
CA VAL A 71 18.84 -17.08 3.60
C VAL A 71 19.27 -17.78 4.88
N ALA A 72 19.92 -17.04 5.78
CA ALA A 72 20.18 -17.47 7.15
C ALA A 72 19.16 -16.83 8.10
N LEU A 73 18.76 -17.57 9.13
CA LEU A 73 18.01 -17.03 10.25
C LEU A 73 19.02 -16.68 11.36
N GLU A 74 19.22 -15.39 11.59
CA GLU A 74 20.28 -14.89 12.48
C GLU A 74 19.71 -13.90 13.50
N THR A 75 20.36 -13.80 14.65
CA THR A 75 20.06 -12.76 15.64
C THR A 75 20.92 -11.53 15.35
N VAL A 76 20.29 -10.37 15.22
CA VAL A 76 20.96 -9.08 15.02
C VAL A 76 20.52 -8.05 16.07
N ASP A 77 21.30 -6.97 16.18
CA ASP A 77 20.86 -5.77 16.90
C ASP A 77 19.69 -5.09 16.18
N ASP A 78 18.50 -5.13 16.79
CA ASP A 78 17.27 -4.53 16.31
C ASP A 78 16.87 -3.25 17.09
N THR A 79 17.85 -2.57 17.71
CA THR A 79 17.64 -1.29 18.42
C THR A 79 17.47 -0.08 17.50
N LYS A 80 17.47 -0.28 16.17
CA LYS A 80 17.32 0.79 15.18
C LYS A 80 16.06 1.63 15.43
N ILE A 81 16.22 2.93 15.26
CA ILE A 81 15.11 3.88 15.31
C ILE A 81 14.56 4.05 13.90
N LEU A 82 13.27 3.81 13.75
CA LEU A 82 12.53 3.90 12.50
C LEU A 82 11.62 5.12 12.51
N ARG A 83 11.58 5.83 11.40
CA ARG A 83 10.62 6.90 11.12
C ARG A 83 9.48 6.35 10.27
N VAL A 84 8.33 6.13 10.89
CA VAL A 84 7.15 5.55 10.25
C VAL A 84 6.14 6.63 9.90
N ASN A 85 5.77 6.78 8.64
CA ASN A 85 4.72 7.72 8.24
C ASN A 85 3.35 7.24 8.72
N ILE A 86 2.69 8.07 9.53
CA ILE A 86 1.36 7.83 10.14
C ILE A 86 0.31 8.87 9.68
N GLY A 87 0.70 9.72 8.73
CA GLY A 87 -0.12 10.73 8.09
C GLY A 87 0.58 11.25 6.84
N HIS A 88 0.00 10.98 5.66
CA HIS A 88 0.62 11.30 4.38
C HIS A 88 -0.20 12.33 3.62
N GLN A 89 0.49 13.36 3.11
CA GLN A 89 -0.09 14.42 2.27
C GLN A 89 -1.33 15.10 2.86
N LEU A 90 -1.34 15.35 4.17
CA LEU A 90 -2.48 15.94 4.88
C LEU A 90 -2.51 17.47 4.73
N THR A 91 -3.70 18.06 4.85
CA THR A 91 -3.85 19.53 4.96
C THR A 91 -3.93 20.01 6.40
N SER A 92 -4.41 19.14 7.30
CA SER A 92 -4.48 19.40 8.73
C SER A 92 -4.38 18.11 9.54
N ALA A 93 -4.03 18.26 10.81
CA ALA A 93 -4.05 17.18 11.80
C ALA A 93 -4.24 17.72 13.21
N ARG A 94 -4.70 16.87 14.11
CA ARG A 94 -4.91 17.16 15.53
C ARG A 94 -4.31 16.06 16.38
N MET A 95 -3.51 16.44 17.36
CA MET A 95 -2.98 15.56 18.40
C MET A 95 -3.55 15.95 19.75
N LEU A 96 -3.83 14.96 20.59
CA LEU A 96 -4.28 15.17 21.97
C LEU A 96 -3.95 13.93 22.80
N THR A 97 -3.77 14.09 24.11
CA THR A 97 -3.81 12.97 25.05
C THR A 97 -5.04 13.07 25.95
N ARG A 98 -5.68 11.92 26.22
CA ARG A 98 -6.76 11.81 27.21
C ARG A 98 -6.31 11.10 28.48
N THR A 99 -5.07 10.65 28.55
CA THR A 99 -4.52 10.02 29.75
C THR A 99 -4.41 11.07 30.85
N GLN A 100 -5.07 10.83 31.98
CA GLN A 100 -5.00 11.72 33.13
C GLN A 100 -3.56 11.85 33.62
N GLY A 101 -3.10 13.09 33.84
CA GLY A 101 -1.72 13.38 34.26
C GLY A 101 -0.68 13.35 33.13
N ALA A 102 -1.05 12.93 31.91
CA ALA A 102 -0.15 12.98 30.77
C ALA A 102 -0.05 14.41 30.20
N THR A 103 1.11 14.73 29.62
CA THR A 103 1.34 15.98 28.92
C THR A 103 1.97 15.70 27.55
N MET A 104 1.83 16.64 26.62
CA MET A 104 2.60 16.69 25.38
C MET A 104 3.45 17.96 25.35
N GLN A 105 4.57 17.90 24.66
CA GLN A 105 5.50 19.02 24.47
C GLN A 105 5.79 19.17 22.98
N ILE A 106 5.79 20.40 22.48
CA ILE A 106 6.12 20.72 21.09
C ILE A 106 7.43 21.51 21.02
N PHE A 107 8.29 21.14 20.08
CA PHE A 107 9.60 21.74 19.84
C PHE A 107 9.70 22.22 18.40
N SER A 108 10.39 23.34 18.21
CA SER A 108 10.78 23.82 16.88
C SER A 108 11.85 22.90 16.31
N GLY A 109 11.69 22.46 15.05
CA GLY A 109 12.69 21.62 14.40
C GLY A 109 12.46 20.10 14.53
N ASP A 110 13.31 19.35 13.85
CA ASP A 110 13.47 17.91 14.03
C ASP A 110 14.61 17.69 15.04
N ILE A 111 14.26 17.48 16.30
CA ILE A 111 15.25 17.51 17.41
C ILE A 111 15.90 16.15 17.68
N GLY A 112 15.55 15.11 16.91
CA GLY A 112 16.05 13.76 17.10
C GLY A 112 15.93 13.29 18.55
N ASP A 113 17.03 12.76 19.10
CA ASP A 113 17.09 12.25 20.48
C ASP A 113 17.60 13.29 21.49
N ALA A 114 17.80 14.56 21.09
CA ALA A 114 18.29 15.61 21.97
C ALA A 114 17.40 15.78 23.21
N GLN A 115 18.02 15.92 24.38
CA GLN A 115 17.35 16.12 25.68
C GLN A 115 17.66 17.52 26.23
N GLY A 116 16.87 17.97 27.21
CA GLY A 116 17.09 19.27 27.88
C GLY A 116 16.74 20.52 27.06
N LEU A 117 16.16 20.35 25.86
CA LEU A 117 15.64 21.47 25.08
C LEU A 117 14.39 22.06 25.75
N GLN A 118 14.21 23.37 25.63
CA GLN A 118 13.00 24.04 26.09
C GLN A 118 11.88 23.86 25.06
N PRO A 119 10.70 23.35 25.46
CA PRO A 119 9.56 23.26 24.54
C PRO A 119 8.99 24.65 24.23
N LEU A 120 8.45 24.82 23.02
CA LEU A 120 7.68 26.02 22.67
C LEU A 120 6.40 26.12 23.49
N ALA A 121 5.81 24.97 23.86
CA ALA A 121 4.65 24.89 24.71
C ALA A 121 4.50 23.49 25.34
N ILE A 122 3.81 23.45 26.48
CA ILE A 122 3.37 22.24 27.15
C ILE A 122 1.84 22.16 27.02
N ILE A 123 1.35 21.06 26.48
CA ILE A 123 -0.06 20.81 26.20
C ILE A 123 -0.57 19.80 27.25
N PRO A 124 -1.43 20.21 28.18
CA PRO A 124 -1.99 19.30 29.19
C PRO A 124 -2.98 18.32 28.56
N ALA A 125 -3.34 17.26 29.30
CA ALA A 125 -4.41 16.36 28.91
C ALA A 125 -5.71 17.10 28.56
N MET A 126 -6.48 16.55 27.62
CA MET A 126 -7.72 17.12 27.06
C MET A 126 -7.56 18.38 26.18
N SER A 127 -6.44 19.09 26.26
CA SER A 127 -6.07 20.10 25.26
C SER A 127 -5.55 19.44 23.99
N SER A 128 -5.74 20.12 22.85
CA SER A 128 -5.27 19.62 21.56
C SER A 128 -4.22 20.52 20.94
N LEU A 129 -3.24 19.89 20.34
CA LEU A 129 -2.28 20.50 19.43
C LEU A 129 -2.76 20.28 18.00
N ASN A 130 -3.07 21.36 17.29
CA ASN A 130 -3.57 21.32 15.91
C ASN A 130 -2.49 21.80 14.95
N PHE A 131 -2.50 21.27 13.74
CA PHE A 131 -1.56 21.61 12.68
C PHE A 131 -2.31 21.90 11.39
N SER A 132 -1.90 22.95 10.68
CA SER A 132 -2.22 23.19 9.28
C SER A 132 -0.95 23.49 8.49
N VAL A 133 -1.04 23.55 7.17
CA VAL A 133 0.07 23.86 6.27
C VAL A 133 -0.28 25.01 5.35
N LEU A 134 0.64 25.97 5.21
CA LEU A 134 0.56 27.07 4.26
C LEU A 134 1.91 27.20 3.56
N GLY A 135 1.93 26.95 2.24
CA GLY A 135 3.19 26.83 1.51
C GLY A 135 4.10 25.81 2.18
N SER A 136 5.39 26.12 2.30
CA SER A 136 6.36 25.22 2.93
C SER A 136 6.37 25.23 4.47
N THR A 137 5.36 25.82 5.11
CA THR A 137 5.35 26.11 6.54
C THR A 137 4.21 25.40 7.24
N VAL A 138 4.51 24.78 8.38
CA VAL A 138 3.56 24.19 9.32
C VAL A 138 3.15 25.26 10.31
N ILE A 139 1.84 25.36 10.56
CA ILE A 139 1.23 26.33 11.49
C ILE A 139 0.61 25.54 12.64
N PRO A 140 1.25 25.52 13.82
CA PRO A 140 0.70 24.89 15.01
C PRO A 140 -0.17 25.83 15.84
N SER A 141 -1.19 25.29 16.50
CA SER A 141 -1.99 25.99 17.51
C SER A 141 -2.41 25.04 18.63
N ILE A 142 -2.70 25.60 19.80
CA ILE A 142 -3.23 24.86 20.94
C ILE A 142 -4.69 25.25 21.13
N THR A 143 -5.56 24.27 21.38
CA THR A 143 -6.94 24.52 21.78
C THR A 143 -7.21 23.89 23.14
N THR A 144 -7.70 24.70 24.08
CA THR A 144 -8.09 24.29 25.44
C THR A 144 -9.52 24.77 25.69
N GLY A 145 -10.47 23.84 25.75
CA GLY A 145 -11.89 24.18 25.81
C GLY A 145 -12.31 25.00 24.60
N LYS A 146 -12.75 26.25 24.82
CA LYS A 146 -13.14 27.21 23.78
C LYS A 146 -12.00 28.15 23.34
N ASN A 147 -10.87 28.12 24.05
CA ASN A 147 -9.76 29.04 23.79
C ASN A 147 -8.75 28.43 22.82
N SER A 148 -8.19 29.26 21.95
CA SER A 148 -7.15 28.87 20.99
C SER A 148 -5.97 29.83 21.06
N SER A 149 -4.74 29.31 21.08
CA SER A 149 -3.50 30.10 21.03
C SER A 149 -2.60 29.62 19.90
N SER A 150 -1.90 30.56 19.25
CA SER A 150 -0.95 30.25 18.19
C SER A 150 0.41 29.86 18.75
N ILE A 151 1.14 29.04 18.00
CA ILE A 151 2.56 28.75 18.21
C ILE A 151 3.31 29.31 16.98
N PRO A 152 4.53 29.87 17.14
CA PRO A 152 5.33 30.30 16.00
C PRO A 152 5.46 29.22 14.93
N SER A 153 5.33 29.60 13.67
CA SER A 153 5.32 28.68 12.55
C SER A 153 6.75 28.29 12.12
N ASN A 154 6.91 27.09 11.57
CA ASN A 154 8.20 26.57 11.08
C ASN A 154 7.95 25.46 10.05
N ARG A 155 8.97 25.00 9.33
CA ARG A 155 8.86 23.91 8.34
C ARG A 155 8.66 22.53 8.97
N VAL A 156 9.16 22.34 10.20
CA VAL A 156 9.09 21.07 10.92
C VAL A 156 9.00 21.30 12.43
N PHE A 157 8.27 20.43 13.10
CA PHE A 157 8.12 20.37 14.55
C PHE A 157 8.30 18.95 15.06
N THR A 158 8.74 18.82 16.31
CA THR A 158 8.76 17.54 17.04
C THR A 158 7.78 17.62 18.20
N VAL A 159 6.99 16.57 18.40
CA VAL A 159 6.03 16.41 19.49
C VAL A 159 6.43 15.20 20.33
N ARG A 160 6.60 15.39 21.63
CA ARG A 160 6.88 14.35 22.63
C ARG A 160 5.74 14.28 23.63
N TRP A 161 5.49 13.12 24.23
CA TRP A 161 4.46 12.96 25.27
C TRP A 161 4.92 12.06 26.41
N SER A 162 4.32 12.27 27.58
CA SER A 162 4.68 11.58 28.82
C SER A 162 4.58 10.06 28.71
N GLY A 163 5.48 9.37 29.43
CA GLY A 163 5.52 7.91 29.50
C GLY A 163 6.27 7.27 28.33
N THR A 164 6.88 8.06 27.45
CA THR A 164 7.76 7.59 26.37
C THR A 164 9.22 7.69 26.77
N ARG A 165 10.12 7.05 26.02
CA ARG A 165 11.57 7.23 26.16
C ARG A 165 12.05 8.68 25.94
N TYR A 166 11.19 9.55 25.45
CA TYR A 166 11.49 10.93 25.11
C TYR A 166 10.97 11.94 26.13
N LEU A 167 10.03 11.55 27.00
CA LEU A 167 9.47 12.40 28.04
C LEU A 167 8.94 11.52 29.17
N ALA A 168 9.57 11.62 30.34
CA ALA A 168 9.15 10.92 31.55
C ALA A 168 7.75 11.37 32.02
N GLY A 169 7.09 10.54 32.82
CA GLY A 169 5.76 10.79 33.37
C GLY A 169 4.88 9.55 33.27
N VAL A 170 3.57 9.73 33.47
CA VAL A 170 2.58 8.66 33.32
C VAL A 170 2.53 8.12 31.89
N ASP A 171 2.11 6.87 31.74
CA ASP A 171 1.96 6.15 30.47
C ASP A 171 0.89 6.80 29.56
N GLY A 172 1.30 7.87 28.87
CA GLY A 172 0.45 8.68 28.01
C GLY A 172 0.14 7.98 26.69
N ILE A 173 -1.12 8.10 26.25
CA ILE A 173 -1.55 7.73 24.91
C ILE A 173 -1.79 9.00 24.12
N MET A 174 -1.06 9.15 23.00
CA MET A 174 -1.29 10.24 22.05
C MET A 174 -2.27 9.76 20.98
N SER A 175 -3.41 10.45 20.88
CA SER A 175 -4.36 10.29 19.78
C SER A 175 -4.01 11.26 18.66
N LEU A 176 -3.82 10.74 17.45
CA LEU A 176 -3.73 11.51 16.21
C LEU A 176 -5.06 11.41 15.47
N SER A 177 -5.60 12.55 15.04
CA SER A 177 -6.78 12.65 14.20
C SER A 177 -6.48 13.48 12.95
N HIS A 178 -6.79 12.96 11.78
CA HIS A 178 -6.67 13.66 10.50
C HIS A 178 -7.65 13.08 9.50
N ALA A 179 -8.14 13.92 8.58
CA ALA A 179 -9.23 13.56 7.67
C ALA A 179 -10.37 12.86 8.44
N ASN A 180 -10.57 11.56 8.20
CA ASN A 180 -11.56 10.72 8.88
C ASN A 180 -10.93 9.55 9.66
N ARG A 181 -9.65 9.62 10.00
CA ARG A 181 -8.92 8.58 10.73
C ARG A 181 -8.55 9.08 12.12
N LYS A 182 -8.61 8.16 13.09
CA LYS A 182 -8.10 8.36 14.44
C LYS A 182 -7.22 7.17 14.81
N SER A 183 -5.98 7.45 15.20
CA SER A 183 -5.01 6.44 15.62
C SER A 183 -4.46 6.80 16.99
N ASN A 184 -4.05 5.79 17.77
CA ASN A 184 -3.49 5.98 19.10
C ASN A 184 -2.06 5.41 19.13
N PHE A 185 -1.15 6.14 19.76
CA PHE A 185 0.25 5.78 19.88
C PHE A 185 0.70 5.87 21.33
N ARG A 186 1.36 4.80 21.80
CA ARG A 186 1.92 4.69 23.15
C ARG A 186 3.41 5.05 23.18
N TYR A 187 4.13 4.85 22.07
CA TYR A 187 5.59 4.90 22.01
C TYR A 187 6.13 5.91 21.00
N GLY A 188 7.41 6.26 21.18
CA GLY A 188 8.14 7.13 20.27
C GLY A 188 7.89 8.62 20.46
N GLN A 189 8.23 9.38 19.44
CA GLN A 189 7.92 10.81 19.28
C GLN A 189 7.36 11.05 17.88
N VAL A 190 6.78 12.22 17.62
CA VAL A 190 6.21 12.54 16.31
C VAL A 190 6.87 13.75 15.68
N GLN A 191 7.20 13.65 14.40
CA GLN A 191 7.59 14.78 13.57
C GLN A 191 6.40 15.21 12.70
N VAL A 192 6.20 16.51 12.58
CA VAL A 192 5.23 17.13 11.65
C VAL A 192 6.00 18.01 10.70
N ARG A 193 6.03 17.66 9.41
CA ARG A 193 6.83 18.34 8.39
C ARG A 193 5.97 18.75 7.18
N ALA A 194 6.23 19.93 6.63
CA ALA A 194 5.73 20.31 5.31
C ALA A 194 6.60 19.68 4.19
N ILE A 195 6.00 18.82 3.38
CA ILE A 195 6.63 18.14 2.24
C ILE A 195 5.99 18.57 0.91
N LYS A 196 6.75 18.50 -0.18
CA LYS A 196 6.24 18.77 -1.54
C LYS A 196 5.48 17.55 -2.07
N ALA A 197 4.23 17.72 -2.46
CA ALA A 197 3.32 16.66 -2.91
C ALA A 197 2.93 16.84 -4.39
N GLY A 198 3.90 16.75 -5.29
CA GLY A 198 3.67 16.86 -6.74
C GLY A 198 2.91 18.14 -7.12
N SER A 199 1.83 17.99 -7.89
CA SER A 199 0.94 19.09 -8.32
C SER A 199 0.04 19.63 -7.21
N LEU A 200 -0.07 18.95 -6.07
CA LEU A 200 -0.92 19.38 -4.94
C LEU A 200 -0.28 20.51 -4.10
N GLY A 201 0.96 20.90 -4.40
CA GLY A 201 1.72 21.87 -3.63
C GLY A 201 2.33 21.23 -2.38
N PHE A 202 2.33 21.95 -1.25
CA PHE A 202 2.85 21.44 0.01
C PHE A 202 1.74 20.79 0.85
N ARG A 203 2.10 19.73 1.56
CA ARG A 203 1.24 18.98 2.48
C ARG A 203 1.99 18.57 3.73
N LEU A 204 1.27 18.23 4.79
CA LEU A 204 1.84 17.66 6.01
C LEU A 204 2.20 16.19 5.79
N ALA A 205 3.42 15.83 6.17
CA ALA A 205 3.81 14.48 6.55
C ALA A 205 3.92 14.42 8.07
N ILE A 206 3.31 13.39 8.66
CA ILE A 206 3.39 13.11 10.08
C ILE A 206 4.04 11.75 10.24
N THR A 207 5.14 11.70 10.99
CA THR A 207 5.90 10.47 11.19
C THR A 207 6.10 10.20 12.67
N ASN A 208 6.02 8.92 13.05
CA ASN A 208 6.31 8.45 14.39
C ASN A 208 7.68 7.79 14.39
N THR A 209 8.58 8.36 15.18
CA THR A 209 9.94 7.85 15.39
C THR A 209 9.93 6.85 16.55
N VAL A 210 10.10 5.57 16.25
CA VAL A 210 9.93 4.43 17.16
C VAL A 210 11.12 3.47 17.07
N ARG A 211 11.49 2.82 18.18
CA ARG A 211 12.47 1.73 18.21
C ARG A 211 11.88 0.48 17.57
N LEU A 212 12.64 -0.18 16.72
CA LEU A 212 12.18 -1.33 15.95
C LEU A 212 11.69 -2.47 16.86
N ALA A 213 12.53 -2.94 17.77
CA ALA A 213 12.32 -4.17 18.56
C ALA A 213 10.99 -4.22 19.32
N ASP A 214 10.65 -3.14 20.01
CA ASP A 214 9.67 -3.11 21.11
C ASP A 214 8.84 -1.82 21.15
N GLU A 215 8.80 -1.04 20.06
CA GLU A 215 7.85 0.05 19.88
C GLU A 215 7.13 -0.11 18.52
N TYR A 216 7.90 -0.33 17.45
CA TYR A 216 7.36 -0.53 16.11
C TYR A 216 6.67 -1.89 15.95
N LEU A 217 7.38 -2.99 16.24
CA LEU A 217 6.87 -4.34 15.95
C LEU A 217 5.61 -4.68 16.75
N TRP A 218 5.47 -4.17 17.97
CA TRP A 218 4.23 -4.33 18.76
C TRP A 218 3.02 -3.66 18.10
N GLY A 219 3.23 -2.65 17.25
CA GLY A 219 2.18 -1.96 16.51
C GLY A 219 1.93 -2.48 15.09
N VAL A 220 2.74 -3.42 14.59
CA VAL A 220 2.57 -4.00 13.24
C VAL A 220 1.33 -4.88 13.19
N SER A 221 0.46 -4.66 12.20
CA SER A 221 -0.85 -5.30 12.10
C SER A 221 -1.09 -5.92 10.73
N GLU A 222 -0.18 -6.80 10.33
CA GLU A 222 -0.25 -7.51 9.05
C GLU A 222 -1.09 -8.79 9.10
N MET A 223 -1.09 -9.45 10.26
CA MET A 223 -1.72 -10.75 10.45
C MET A 223 -2.66 -10.75 11.66
N PRO A 224 -3.80 -11.46 11.62
CA PRO A 224 -4.70 -11.56 12.76
C PRO A 224 -4.01 -12.21 13.97
N SER A 225 -4.14 -11.60 15.14
CA SER A 225 -3.40 -12.02 16.34
C SER A 225 -3.90 -13.34 16.96
N PHE A 226 -5.05 -13.86 16.50
CA PHE A 226 -5.59 -15.16 16.95
C PHE A 226 -5.05 -16.35 16.14
N TRP A 227 -4.21 -16.09 15.14
CA TRP A 227 -3.60 -17.15 14.35
C TRP A 227 -2.55 -17.94 15.14
N PRO A 228 -2.17 -19.15 14.68
CA PRO A 228 -1.21 -19.99 15.39
C PRO A 228 0.12 -19.27 15.67
N THR A 229 0.71 -19.54 16.83
CA THR A 229 1.93 -18.87 17.32
C THR A 229 3.08 -18.93 16.32
N ALA A 230 3.35 -20.08 15.70
CA ALA A 230 4.44 -20.21 14.72
C ALA A 230 4.24 -19.32 13.49
N ALA A 231 3.00 -19.07 13.06
CA ALA A 231 2.71 -18.11 11.99
C ALA A 231 2.95 -16.67 12.45
N LEU A 232 2.59 -16.34 13.71
CA LEU A 232 2.82 -15.01 14.30
C LEU A 232 4.31 -14.71 14.44
N GLU A 233 5.09 -15.69 14.87
CA GLU A 233 6.54 -15.61 14.99
C GLU A 233 7.20 -15.47 13.61
N ALA A 234 6.77 -16.25 12.61
CA ALA A 234 7.24 -16.09 11.23
C ALA A 234 6.94 -14.68 10.69
N GLN A 235 5.72 -14.17 10.91
CA GLN A 235 5.34 -12.81 10.53
C GLN A 235 6.17 -11.75 11.28
N ALA A 236 6.44 -11.93 12.57
CA ALA A 236 7.26 -11.00 13.34
C ALA A 236 8.70 -10.92 12.81
N ILE A 237 9.32 -12.08 12.51
CA ILE A 237 10.66 -12.16 11.91
C ILE A 237 10.68 -11.51 10.52
N ALA A 238 9.73 -11.87 9.64
CA ALA A 238 9.63 -11.27 8.30
C ALA A 238 9.42 -9.75 8.40
N SER A 239 8.57 -9.29 9.32
CA SER A 239 8.31 -7.87 9.52
C SER A 239 9.51 -7.11 10.03
N ARG A 240 10.26 -7.67 10.99
CA ARG A 240 11.51 -7.10 11.51
C ARG A 240 12.57 -7.00 10.42
N THR A 241 12.72 -8.07 9.64
CA THR A 241 13.69 -8.15 8.54
C THR A 241 13.38 -7.09 7.48
N TYR A 242 12.12 -6.99 7.05
CA TYR A 242 11.69 -5.99 6.08
C TYR A 242 11.99 -4.57 6.58
N ALA A 243 11.61 -4.25 7.82
CA ALA A 243 11.83 -2.93 8.41
C ALA A 243 13.32 -2.57 8.50
N LEU A 244 14.19 -3.51 8.89
CA LEU A 244 15.64 -3.31 8.89
C LEU A 244 16.20 -3.06 7.49
N SER A 245 15.68 -3.73 6.46
CA SER A 245 16.11 -3.52 5.07
C SER A 245 15.79 -2.11 4.54
N LYS A 246 14.90 -1.37 5.22
CA LYS A 246 14.50 0.01 4.88
C LYS A 246 15.11 1.06 5.82
N ALA A 247 15.61 0.65 6.98
CA ALA A 247 16.07 1.54 8.03
C ALA A 247 17.24 2.43 7.57
N GLY A 248 17.19 3.71 7.93
CA GLY A 248 18.24 4.69 7.66
C GLY A 248 18.12 5.37 6.29
N VAL A 249 17.12 5.03 5.48
CA VAL A 249 16.89 5.64 4.16
C VAL A 249 15.60 6.45 4.20
N ILE A 250 15.73 7.72 4.60
CA ILE A 250 14.59 8.65 4.66
C ILE A 250 14.15 9.06 3.26
N ARG A 251 12.95 8.62 2.86
CA ARG A 251 12.34 9.02 1.59
C ARG A 251 11.74 10.42 1.71
N SER A 252 12.21 11.34 0.88
CA SER A 252 11.76 12.74 0.87
C SER A 252 10.25 12.90 0.62
N ALA A 253 9.64 11.96 -0.13
CA ALA A 253 8.21 11.98 -0.44
C ALA A 253 7.31 11.79 0.78
N CYS A 254 7.79 11.17 1.87
CA CYS A 254 7.01 10.91 3.09
C CYS A 254 7.69 11.36 4.38
N ASP A 255 8.94 11.81 4.28
CA ASP A 255 9.85 11.99 5.41
C ASP A 255 9.91 10.73 6.29
N CYS A 256 10.13 9.56 5.68
CA CYS A 256 9.99 8.28 6.38
C CYS A 256 10.90 7.17 5.85
N ASP A 257 11.28 6.24 6.73
CA ASP A 257 11.81 4.92 6.35
C ASP A 257 10.68 4.05 5.79
N LEU A 258 9.52 4.05 6.46
CA LEU A 258 8.39 3.16 6.22
C LEU A 258 7.07 3.93 6.20
N TYR A 259 6.15 3.58 5.29
CA TYR A 259 4.75 3.95 5.38
C TYR A 259 4.06 3.00 6.35
N GLY A 260 3.27 3.52 7.30
CA GLY A 260 2.44 2.75 8.22
C GLY A 260 1.17 2.15 7.60
N GLU A 261 1.19 1.91 6.29
CA GLU A 261 0.07 1.47 5.46
C GLU A 261 0.53 0.31 4.56
N ILE A 262 -0.39 -0.27 3.78
CA ILE A 262 -0.14 -1.42 2.88
C ILE A 262 0.95 -1.21 1.82
N THR A 263 1.44 0.02 1.62
CA THR A 263 2.56 0.32 0.71
C THR A 263 3.87 -0.29 1.23
N ASP A 264 4.08 -0.29 2.54
CA ASP A 264 5.22 -0.96 3.18
C ASP A 264 4.69 -1.94 4.22
N GLN A 265 4.33 -1.47 5.41
CA GLN A 265 3.78 -2.30 6.47
C GLN A 265 2.71 -1.57 7.28
N LYS A 266 1.56 -2.20 7.46
CA LYS A 266 0.44 -1.68 8.24
C LYS A 266 0.83 -1.56 9.71
N PHE A 267 0.91 -0.32 10.19
CA PHE A 267 1.28 0.01 11.56
C PHE A 267 0.10 0.71 12.26
N LEU A 268 -0.57 -0.01 13.16
CA LEU A 268 -1.70 0.51 13.94
C LEU A 268 -1.26 1.08 15.30
N GLY A 269 0.01 0.94 15.66
CA GLY A 269 0.54 1.40 16.93
C GLY A 269 -0.18 0.73 18.10
N HIS A 270 -0.64 1.53 19.06
CA HIS A 270 -1.19 1.04 20.32
C HIS A 270 -2.45 0.17 20.12
N ALA A 271 -3.23 0.41 19.06
CA ALA A 271 -4.45 -0.36 18.79
C ALA A 271 -4.20 -1.85 18.56
N LYS A 272 -3.03 -2.23 18.03
CA LYS A 272 -2.63 -3.64 17.87
C LYS A 272 -2.28 -4.26 19.22
N GLU A 273 -1.50 -3.55 20.03
CA GLU A 273 -1.04 -4.02 21.34
C GLU A 273 -2.21 -4.26 22.31
N ILE A 274 -3.27 -3.45 22.24
CA ILE A 274 -4.45 -3.58 23.11
C ILE A 274 -5.59 -4.39 22.50
N GLU A 275 -5.34 -5.12 21.42
CA GLU A 275 -6.35 -6.01 20.84
C GLU A 275 -6.86 -6.97 21.93
N LYS A 276 -8.17 -6.95 22.19
CA LYS A 276 -8.78 -7.68 23.31
C LYS A 276 -8.43 -9.18 23.18
N LYS A 277 -7.85 -9.75 24.23
CA LYS A 277 -7.33 -11.14 24.33
C LYS A 277 -6.10 -11.44 23.48
N TRP A 278 -5.94 -10.83 22.31
CA TRP A 278 -4.94 -11.26 21.32
C TRP A 278 -3.71 -10.36 21.22
N GLY A 279 -3.77 -9.11 21.68
CA GLY A 279 -2.63 -8.19 21.63
C GLY A 279 -1.42 -8.71 22.42
N VAL A 280 -1.67 -9.39 23.55
CA VAL A 280 -0.64 -10.08 24.33
C VAL A 280 0.01 -11.24 23.56
N VAL A 281 -0.76 -11.94 22.71
CA VAL A 281 -0.25 -13.05 21.89
C VAL A 281 0.66 -12.53 20.78
N TRP A 282 0.26 -11.45 20.10
CA TRP A 282 1.13 -10.78 19.14
C TRP A 282 2.41 -10.26 19.79
N LYS A 283 2.28 -9.55 20.93
CA LYS A 283 3.42 -9.05 21.69
C LYS A 283 4.37 -10.17 22.10
N ALA A 284 3.85 -11.32 22.54
CA ALA A 284 4.65 -12.50 22.86
C ALA A 284 5.39 -13.05 21.64
N ALA A 285 4.75 -13.16 20.47
CA ALA A 285 5.42 -13.61 19.25
C ALA A 285 6.57 -12.68 18.83
N VAL A 286 6.40 -11.37 18.98
CA VAL A 286 7.47 -10.39 18.75
C VAL A 286 8.63 -10.58 19.74
N THR A 287 8.32 -10.74 21.03
CA THR A 287 9.32 -10.92 22.10
C THR A 287 10.07 -12.25 21.99
N ASN A 288 9.38 -13.35 21.70
CA ASN A 288 9.97 -14.69 21.55
C ASN A 288 10.95 -14.78 20.36
N THR A 289 10.81 -13.86 19.39
CA THR A 289 11.66 -13.78 18.19
C THR A 289 12.55 -12.54 18.20
N ALA A 290 12.82 -11.96 19.38
CA ALA A 290 13.66 -10.77 19.51
C ALA A 290 15.00 -10.93 18.77
N GLY A 291 15.35 -9.93 17.96
CA GLY A 291 16.57 -9.93 17.15
C GLY A 291 16.59 -10.90 15.95
N LEU A 292 15.68 -11.88 15.85
CA LEU A 292 15.68 -12.84 14.74
C LEU A 292 15.26 -12.19 13.42
N VAL A 293 16.11 -12.35 12.40
CA VAL A 293 15.94 -11.80 11.05
C VAL A 293 16.42 -12.78 9.98
N LEU A 294 15.94 -12.58 8.75
CA LEU A 294 16.44 -13.30 7.57
C LEU A 294 17.53 -12.50 6.86
N THR A 295 18.72 -13.06 6.73
CA THR A 295 19.85 -12.41 6.07
C THR A 295 20.31 -13.17 4.84
N GLN A 296 20.87 -12.43 3.88
CA GLN A 296 21.63 -12.99 2.77
C GLN A 296 22.93 -12.20 2.68
N ALA A 297 24.06 -12.92 2.71
CA ALA A 297 25.39 -12.31 2.82
C ALA A 297 25.52 -11.33 4.00
N GLY A 298 24.98 -11.70 5.17
CA GLY A 298 25.02 -10.92 6.41
C GLY A 298 24.17 -9.63 6.41
N LYS A 299 23.34 -9.42 5.39
CA LYS A 299 22.44 -8.25 5.29
C LYS A 299 20.98 -8.69 5.35
N PRO A 300 20.10 -7.98 6.08
CA PRO A 300 18.67 -8.25 6.06
C PRO A 300 18.10 -8.21 4.64
N ILE A 301 17.37 -9.25 4.24
CA ILE A 301 16.67 -9.26 2.96
C ILE A 301 15.46 -8.30 2.99
N THR A 302 14.95 -7.91 1.83
CA THR A 302 13.60 -7.33 1.79
C THR A 302 12.58 -8.45 1.87
N ALA A 303 12.28 -8.90 3.10
CA ALA A 303 11.37 -10.02 3.37
C ALA A 303 9.91 -9.67 3.02
N TRP A 304 9.57 -9.75 1.73
CA TRP A 304 8.21 -9.54 1.25
C TRP A 304 7.27 -10.65 1.71
N PHE A 305 6.02 -10.27 1.99
CA PHE A 305 4.94 -11.19 2.31
C PHE A 305 3.63 -10.60 1.79
N GLY A 306 2.62 -11.45 1.59
CA GLY A 306 1.29 -11.04 1.13
C GLY A 306 0.20 -11.93 1.72
N SER A 307 -1.05 -11.51 1.57
CA SER A 307 -2.18 -12.23 2.19
C SER A 307 -2.31 -13.66 1.66
N SER A 308 -2.38 -13.82 0.34
CA SER A 308 -2.53 -15.12 -0.32
C SER A 308 -2.04 -15.07 -1.77
N SER A 309 -1.68 -16.23 -2.31
CA SER A 309 -1.32 -16.43 -3.72
C SER A 309 -2.49 -17.00 -4.54
N GLY A 310 -2.28 -17.29 -5.82
CA GLY A 310 -3.22 -18.05 -6.64
C GLY A 310 -2.98 -19.57 -6.60
N GLY A 311 -2.28 -20.07 -5.58
CA GLY A 311 -1.92 -21.49 -5.41
C GLY A 311 -0.42 -21.74 -5.42
N ILE A 312 0.37 -20.84 -6.02
CA ILE A 312 1.84 -20.87 -6.04
C ILE A 312 2.33 -19.44 -5.80
N THR A 313 3.40 -19.23 -5.02
CA THR A 313 3.99 -17.89 -4.84
C THR A 313 4.77 -17.42 -6.08
N GLU A 314 5.07 -16.13 -6.14
CA GLU A 314 5.74 -15.49 -7.28
C GLU A 314 7.16 -15.01 -6.93
N THR A 315 8.02 -14.93 -7.94
CA THR A 315 9.35 -14.32 -7.83
C THR A 315 9.30 -12.81 -8.02
N ALA A 316 10.27 -12.09 -7.42
CA ALA A 316 10.41 -10.66 -7.65
C ALA A 316 10.70 -10.29 -9.12
N LEU A 317 11.39 -11.18 -9.85
CA LEU A 317 11.69 -11.00 -11.27
C LEU A 317 10.40 -10.99 -12.12
N ASN A 318 9.51 -11.94 -11.88
CA ASN A 318 8.25 -12.03 -12.63
C ASN A 318 7.28 -10.91 -12.24
N ALA A 319 7.12 -10.65 -10.94
CA ALA A 319 6.20 -9.62 -10.45
C ALA A 319 6.66 -8.20 -10.83
N TRP A 320 7.94 -7.89 -10.62
CA TRP A 320 8.45 -6.50 -10.68
C TRP A 320 9.61 -6.28 -11.67
N GLY A 321 10.12 -7.34 -12.31
CA GLY A 321 11.20 -7.22 -13.29
C GLY A 321 12.60 -7.09 -12.69
N SER A 322 12.74 -7.16 -11.37
CA SER A 322 14.03 -7.09 -10.68
C SER A 322 14.26 -8.37 -9.90
N GLU A 323 15.32 -9.10 -10.26
CA GLU A 323 15.65 -10.34 -9.59
C GLU A 323 16.07 -10.12 -8.13
N ARG A 324 15.64 -11.06 -7.28
CA ARG A 324 16.11 -11.24 -5.91
C ARG A 324 16.29 -12.73 -5.66
N ALA A 325 17.53 -13.13 -5.42
CA ALA A 325 17.90 -14.53 -5.23
C ALA A 325 17.15 -15.21 -4.07
N PHE A 326 16.74 -14.44 -3.05
CA PHE A 326 15.98 -14.96 -1.92
C PHE A 326 14.49 -15.24 -2.21
N THR A 327 13.98 -14.93 -3.40
CA THR A 327 12.60 -15.23 -3.80
C THR A 327 12.55 -16.42 -4.76
N HIS A 328 11.68 -17.38 -4.49
CA HIS A 328 11.32 -18.46 -5.42
C HIS A 328 9.81 -18.72 -5.40
N SER A 329 9.32 -19.46 -6.39
CA SER A 329 7.94 -19.95 -6.42
C SER A 329 7.81 -21.25 -5.65
N VAL A 330 6.89 -21.31 -4.70
CA VAL A 330 6.53 -22.51 -3.93
C VAL A 330 5.03 -22.71 -3.87
N GLU A 331 4.63 -23.97 -3.74
CA GLU A 331 3.23 -24.36 -3.58
C GLU A 331 2.59 -23.71 -2.34
N ASP A 332 1.35 -23.28 -2.49
CA ASP A 332 0.57 -22.56 -1.50
C ASP A 332 -0.93 -22.89 -1.67
N ALA A 333 -1.23 -24.19 -1.62
CA ALA A 333 -2.59 -24.71 -1.76
C ALA A 333 -3.60 -24.09 -0.77
N ALA A 334 -3.12 -23.67 0.41
CA ALA A 334 -3.94 -23.01 1.43
C ALA A 334 -4.58 -21.69 0.94
N SER A 335 -3.97 -21.03 -0.05
CA SER A 335 -4.56 -19.83 -0.65
C SER A 335 -5.80 -20.11 -1.49
N LEU A 336 -5.95 -21.35 -1.99
CA LEU A 336 -7.12 -21.79 -2.76
C LEU A 336 -8.14 -22.56 -1.90
N ASP A 337 -7.88 -22.71 -0.60
CA ASP A 337 -8.78 -23.36 0.33
C ASP A 337 -9.93 -22.41 0.74
N PRO A 338 -11.21 -22.76 0.48
CA PRO A 338 -12.35 -21.91 0.80
C PRO A 338 -12.63 -21.76 2.30
N VAL A 339 -12.12 -22.65 3.15
CA VAL A 339 -12.24 -22.58 4.61
C VAL A 339 -11.14 -21.69 5.19
N LEU A 340 -9.90 -21.83 4.71
CA LEU A 340 -8.79 -21.03 5.21
C LEU A 340 -8.79 -19.60 4.63
N ASN A 341 -9.14 -19.43 3.35
CA ASN A 341 -9.13 -18.17 2.61
C ASN A 341 -10.50 -17.84 1.97
N PRO A 342 -11.60 -17.78 2.74
CA PRO A 342 -12.96 -17.67 2.20
C PRO A 342 -13.22 -16.46 1.31
N ASN A 343 -12.46 -15.38 1.48
CA ASN A 343 -12.66 -14.13 0.75
C ASN A 343 -11.90 -14.06 -0.59
N PHE A 344 -10.84 -14.87 -0.74
CA PHE A 344 -9.92 -14.76 -1.86
C PHE A 344 -9.45 -16.09 -2.45
N TYR A 345 -9.95 -17.24 -1.98
CA TYR A 345 -9.75 -18.52 -2.68
C TYR A 345 -10.26 -18.45 -4.12
N LYS A 346 -11.32 -17.64 -4.33
CA LYS A 346 -11.82 -17.18 -5.62
C LYS A 346 -12.44 -15.79 -5.46
N TRP A 347 -12.37 -14.96 -6.49
CA TRP A 347 -13.04 -13.66 -6.54
C TRP A 347 -13.45 -13.28 -7.97
N ASP A 348 -14.45 -12.40 -8.05
CA ASP A 348 -14.94 -11.76 -9.28
C ASP A 348 -14.88 -10.24 -9.10
N ARG A 349 -14.42 -9.49 -10.13
CA ARG A 349 -14.36 -8.03 -10.10
C ARG A 349 -14.71 -7.42 -11.44
N SER A 350 -15.49 -6.34 -11.39
CA SER A 350 -15.76 -5.45 -12.51
C SER A 350 -14.95 -4.16 -12.34
N ILE A 351 -14.19 -3.78 -13.37
CA ILE A 351 -13.41 -2.54 -13.37
C ILE A 351 -13.93 -1.62 -14.46
N THR A 352 -14.14 -0.34 -14.14
CA THR A 352 -14.64 0.64 -15.09
C THR A 352 -13.62 0.92 -16.19
N GLN A 353 -14.14 1.27 -17.37
CA GLN A 353 -13.36 1.73 -18.52
C GLN A 353 -12.31 2.78 -18.12
N SER A 354 -12.73 3.79 -17.36
CA SER A 354 -11.85 4.90 -16.93
C SER A 354 -10.66 4.44 -16.09
N ILE A 355 -10.85 3.46 -15.20
CA ILE A 355 -9.76 2.91 -14.38
C ILE A 355 -8.80 2.09 -15.27
N VAL A 356 -9.34 1.26 -16.17
CA VAL A 356 -8.50 0.48 -17.10
C VAL A 356 -7.71 1.41 -18.02
N ALA A 357 -8.34 2.39 -18.66
CA ALA A 357 -7.68 3.36 -19.52
C ALA A 357 -6.58 4.15 -18.78
N THR A 358 -6.88 4.62 -17.56
CA THR A 358 -5.88 5.27 -16.69
C THR A 358 -4.71 4.33 -16.37
N ALA A 359 -4.97 3.05 -16.11
CA ALA A 359 -3.93 2.08 -15.82
C ALA A 359 -2.94 1.89 -16.98
N PHE A 360 -3.41 2.00 -18.23
CA PHE A 360 -2.59 1.91 -19.44
C PHE A 360 -2.13 3.28 -19.99
N LEU A 361 -2.51 4.39 -19.35
CA LEU A 361 -2.29 5.75 -19.86
C LEU A 361 -2.89 5.97 -21.26
N LEU A 362 -4.04 5.33 -21.52
CA LEU A 362 -4.81 5.42 -22.75
C LEU A 362 -6.04 6.34 -22.57
N PRO A 363 -6.54 6.96 -23.65
CA PRO A 363 -7.78 7.75 -23.57
C PRO A 363 -9.01 6.87 -23.35
N ASP A 364 -8.99 5.68 -23.94
CA ASP A 364 -9.99 4.62 -23.78
C ASP A 364 -9.35 3.24 -23.97
N VAL A 365 -10.11 2.18 -23.69
CA VAL A 365 -9.73 0.80 -24.00
C VAL A 365 -10.91 0.09 -24.63
N VAL A 366 -10.70 -0.51 -25.79
CA VAL A 366 -11.70 -1.31 -26.52
C VAL A 366 -11.46 -2.81 -26.38
N ASN A 367 -10.22 -3.23 -26.11
CA ASN A 367 -9.87 -4.63 -25.92
C ASN A 367 -8.77 -4.81 -24.88
N LEU A 368 -8.87 -5.90 -24.12
CA LEU A 368 -7.82 -6.39 -23.23
C LEU A 368 -7.42 -7.81 -23.63
N GLU A 369 -6.13 -8.10 -23.56
CA GLU A 369 -5.58 -9.40 -23.92
C GLU A 369 -4.44 -9.78 -22.98
N ILE A 370 -4.52 -10.98 -22.40
CA ILE A 370 -3.40 -11.57 -21.65
C ILE A 370 -2.43 -12.15 -22.66
N LEU A 371 -1.22 -11.58 -22.75
CA LEU A 371 -0.19 -12.00 -23.71
C LEU A 371 0.59 -13.20 -23.21
N THR A 372 0.96 -13.20 -21.92
CA THR A 372 1.78 -14.26 -21.32
C THR A 372 1.35 -14.53 -19.88
N ARG A 373 1.68 -15.73 -19.40
CA ARG A 373 1.60 -16.10 -17.99
C ARG A 373 2.97 -16.50 -17.49
N ASN A 374 3.26 -16.16 -16.24
CA ASN A 374 4.44 -16.65 -15.55
C ASN A 374 4.20 -18.09 -15.08
N PRO A 375 5.26 -18.86 -14.75
CA PRO A 375 5.13 -20.26 -14.32
C PRO A 375 4.21 -20.47 -13.10
N SER A 376 4.14 -19.48 -12.20
CA SER A 376 3.24 -19.47 -11.03
C SER A 376 1.74 -19.36 -11.38
N GLY A 377 1.42 -18.99 -12.63
CA GLY A 377 0.05 -18.72 -13.10
C GLY A 377 -0.35 -17.23 -13.08
N THR A 378 0.46 -16.33 -12.51
CA THR A 378 0.20 -14.89 -12.62
C THR A 378 0.20 -14.43 -14.09
N VAL A 379 -0.55 -13.37 -14.38
CA VAL A 379 -0.46 -12.67 -15.68
C VAL A 379 0.92 -12.03 -15.80
N GLY A 380 1.72 -12.48 -16.76
CA GLY A 380 3.04 -11.94 -17.05
C GLY A 380 2.92 -10.58 -17.70
N MET A 381 2.29 -10.54 -18.88
CA MET A 381 2.01 -9.31 -19.64
C MET A 381 0.54 -9.27 -20.06
N ILE A 382 -0.05 -8.08 -19.96
CA ILE A 382 -1.40 -7.77 -20.46
C ILE A 382 -1.32 -6.55 -21.38
N ARG A 383 -2.07 -6.59 -22.48
CA ARG A 383 -2.16 -5.55 -23.48
C ARG A 383 -3.54 -4.92 -23.49
N ALA A 384 -3.58 -3.60 -23.62
CA ALA A 384 -4.78 -2.84 -23.93
C ALA A 384 -4.67 -2.21 -25.32
N THR A 385 -5.77 -2.24 -26.06
CA THR A 385 -5.93 -1.55 -27.35
C THR A 385 -6.95 -0.43 -27.18
N ALA A 386 -6.61 0.79 -27.58
CA ALA A 386 -7.51 1.94 -27.63
C ALA A 386 -8.29 1.99 -28.96
N SER A 387 -9.38 2.77 -29.01
CA SER A 387 -10.23 2.98 -30.18
C SER A 387 -9.49 3.56 -31.38
N ASN A 388 -8.41 4.32 -31.14
CA ASN A 388 -7.52 4.86 -32.16
C ASN A 388 -6.44 3.87 -32.63
N GLY A 389 -6.51 2.61 -32.20
CA GLY A 389 -5.56 1.54 -32.55
C GLY A 389 -4.27 1.53 -31.72
N ARG A 390 -4.06 2.50 -30.82
CA ARG A 390 -2.86 2.53 -29.97
C ARG A 390 -2.88 1.36 -28.99
N GLN A 391 -1.78 0.62 -28.91
CA GLN A 391 -1.62 -0.52 -28.01
C GLN A 391 -0.56 -0.23 -26.95
N ILE A 392 -0.85 -0.56 -25.69
CA ILE A 392 0.11 -0.49 -24.58
C ILE A 392 0.10 -1.82 -23.84
N SER A 393 1.28 -2.34 -23.54
CA SER A 393 1.45 -3.56 -22.75
C SER A 393 2.13 -3.24 -21.43
N ILE A 394 1.63 -3.82 -20.34
CA ILE A 394 2.20 -3.69 -18.99
C ILE A 394 2.23 -5.05 -18.30
N ARG A 395 3.02 -5.19 -17.23
CA ARG A 395 3.04 -6.39 -16.40
C ARG A 395 1.70 -6.60 -15.69
N GLY A 396 1.32 -7.85 -15.43
CA GLY A 396 0.09 -8.15 -14.68
C GLY A 396 0.06 -7.54 -13.28
N GLU A 397 1.18 -7.54 -12.55
CA GLU A 397 1.26 -6.87 -11.24
C GLU A 397 1.15 -5.35 -11.35
N THR A 398 1.68 -4.75 -12.41
CA THR A 398 1.50 -3.31 -12.68
C THR A 398 0.03 -3.00 -12.93
N PHE A 399 -0.66 -3.84 -13.72
CA PHE A 399 -2.10 -3.73 -13.92
C PHE A 399 -2.85 -3.86 -12.59
N ARG A 400 -2.58 -4.90 -11.79
CA ARG A 400 -3.16 -5.10 -10.45
C ARG A 400 -3.02 -3.87 -9.58
N SER A 401 -1.80 -3.34 -9.46
CA SER A 401 -1.52 -2.19 -8.61
C SER A 401 -2.26 -0.92 -9.06
N ARG A 402 -2.41 -0.70 -10.37
CA ARG A 402 -3.09 0.47 -10.94
C ARG A 402 -4.61 0.37 -10.91
N THR A 403 -5.17 -0.83 -11.09
CA THR A 403 -6.64 -1.05 -11.10
C THR A 403 -7.22 -1.48 -9.75
N LYS A 404 -6.37 -1.83 -8.80
CA LYS A 404 -6.73 -2.32 -7.45
C LYS A 404 -7.55 -3.62 -7.46
N ILE A 405 -7.43 -4.44 -8.51
CA ILE A 405 -7.92 -5.83 -8.45
C ILE A 405 -7.12 -6.63 -7.38
N PRO A 406 -7.70 -7.70 -6.81
CA PRO A 406 -7.12 -8.42 -5.68
C PRO A 406 -5.69 -8.95 -5.91
N SER A 407 -5.41 -9.55 -7.06
CA SER A 407 -4.13 -10.22 -7.36
C SER A 407 -3.79 -10.15 -8.85
N ALA A 408 -2.57 -10.55 -9.21
CA ALA A 408 -2.17 -10.81 -10.59
C ALA A 408 -2.57 -12.21 -11.11
N TYR A 409 -3.22 -13.05 -10.28
CA TYR A 409 -3.73 -14.38 -10.65
C TYR A 409 -5.17 -14.25 -11.17
N PHE A 410 -5.32 -13.72 -12.39
CA PHE A 410 -6.64 -13.45 -12.95
C PHE A 410 -6.82 -13.95 -14.39
N ASN A 411 -8.08 -14.02 -14.79
CA ASN A 411 -8.57 -14.30 -16.13
C ASN A 411 -9.51 -13.18 -16.58
N LEU A 412 -9.56 -12.94 -17.89
CA LEU A 412 -10.58 -12.10 -18.51
C LEU A 412 -11.83 -12.96 -18.75
N VAL A 413 -12.99 -12.51 -18.27
CA VAL A 413 -14.27 -13.23 -18.47
C VAL A 413 -14.95 -12.82 -19.78
N GLY A 414 -14.66 -11.61 -20.27
CA GLY A 414 -15.23 -11.05 -21.48
C GLY A 414 -15.54 -9.57 -21.32
N VAL A 415 -15.78 -8.92 -22.45
CA VAL A 415 -16.16 -7.52 -22.55
C VAL A 415 -17.68 -7.44 -22.60
N GLN A 416 -18.34 -6.98 -21.53
CA GLN A 416 -19.78 -6.73 -21.60
C GLN A 416 -20.02 -5.42 -22.36
N ASN A 417 -20.53 -5.54 -23.59
CA ASN A 417 -21.23 -4.44 -24.23
C ASN A 417 -22.51 -4.19 -23.42
N ALA A 418 -22.60 -3.05 -22.74
CA ALA A 418 -23.85 -2.68 -22.09
C ALA A 418 -24.87 -2.26 -23.13
N VAL A 419 -25.67 -3.18 -23.68
CA VAL A 419 -26.98 -2.81 -24.23
C VAL A 419 -27.93 -4.02 -24.22
N GLU A 420 -29.11 -3.85 -23.65
CA GLU A 420 -30.34 -4.25 -24.35
C GLU A 420 -31.33 -3.09 -24.23
N PRO A 421 -31.72 -2.42 -25.34
CA PRO A 421 -32.85 -1.49 -25.32
C PRO A 421 -34.12 -2.34 -25.20
N ALA A 422 -35.04 -1.92 -24.33
CA ALA A 422 -36.33 -2.58 -24.15
C ALA A 422 -37.03 -2.84 -25.50
N PRO A 423 -37.71 -3.99 -25.68
CA PRO A 423 -38.44 -4.27 -26.90
C PRO A 423 -39.53 -3.21 -27.10
N SER A 424 -39.54 -2.63 -28.30
CA SER A 424 -40.58 -1.71 -28.76
C SER A 424 -41.96 -2.37 -28.62
N PRO A 425 -43.00 -1.65 -28.16
CA PRO A 425 -44.35 -2.21 -28.14
C PRO A 425 -44.78 -2.49 -29.59
N SER A 426 -45.19 -3.73 -29.83
CA SER A 426 -45.80 -4.15 -31.09
C SER A 426 -47.05 -3.31 -31.36
N SER A 427 -47.11 -2.77 -32.59
CA SER A 427 -48.25 -2.06 -33.19
C SER A 427 -49.53 -2.86 -33.20
#